data_AF-A0A7W4PD20-F1
#
_entry.id   AF-A0A7W4PD20-F1
#
_cell.length_a   1.000
_cell.length_b   1.000
_cell.length_c   1.000
_cell.angle_alpha   90.00
_cell.angle_beta   90.00
_cell.angle_gamma   90.00
#
_symmetry.space_group_name_H-M   'P 1'
#
loop_
_entity.id
_entity.type
_entity.pdbx_description
1 polymer ?
#
loop_
_entity_poly.entity_id
_entity_poly.type
_entity_poly.pdbx_seq_one_letter_code
_entity_poly.pdbx_strand_id
1 'polypeptide(L)' 'MVTSPSGARAVARCDELGASPYSDEPGLLFRPYLGGGHGATLDRLATWMREAGMSARIDAAGNLLGRYEGLAADA' A
#
# COMPACT_ATOMS: atom_id res chain seq x y z
N MET A 1 -18.37 14.95 -3.39
CA MET A 1 -17.38 14.03 -2.78
C MET A 1 -16.43 14.89 -1.97
N VAL A 2 -16.50 14.86 -0.64
CA VAL A 2 -15.60 15.67 0.19
C VAL A 2 -14.21 15.06 0.09
N THR A 3 -13.30 15.73 -0.61
CA THR A 3 -11.88 15.37 -0.61
C THR A 3 -11.32 15.75 0.75
N SER A 4 -11.18 14.76 1.64
CA SER A 4 -10.41 14.94 2.88
C SER A 4 -9.04 15.53 2.54
N PRO A 5 -8.53 16.50 3.34
CA PRO A 5 -7.20 17.05 3.13
C PRO A 5 -6.17 15.92 3.05
N SER A 6 -5.23 16.04 2.10
CA SER A 6 -4.28 14.97 1.75
C SER A 6 -3.53 14.41 2.96
N GLY A 7 -3.18 15.25 3.93
CA GLY A 7 -2.54 14.85 5.18
C GLY A 7 -3.42 13.94 6.06
N ALA A 8 -4.69 14.27 6.24
CA ALA A 8 -5.62 13.45 7.03
C ALA A 8 -5.81 12.06 6.39
N ARG A 9 -5.85 12.00 5.06
CA ARG A 9 -5.92 10.72 4.33
C ARG A 9 -4.66 9.88 4.52
N ALA A 10 -3.48 10.49 4.55
CA ALA A 10 -2.24 9.78 4.79
C ALA A 10 -2.19 9.19 6.21
N VAL A 11 -2.56 9.99 7.22
CA VAL A 11 -2.65 9.54 8.63
C VAL A 11 -3.60 8.35 8.76
N ALA A 12 -4.81 8.46 8.23
CA ALA A 12 -5.80 7.38 8.30
C ALA A 12 -5.32 6.06 7.66
N ARG A 13 -4.53 6.13 6.57
CA ARG A 13 -3.95 4.93 5.94
C ARG A 13 -2.83 4.31 6.79
N CYS A 14 -2.02 5.13 7.46
CA CYS A 14 -1.03 4.64 8.42
C CYS A 14 -1.71 3.95 9.60
N ASP A 15 -2.77 4.55 10.14
CA ASP A 15 -3.55 3.97 11.23
C ASP A 15 -4.19 2.64 10.81
N GLU A 16 -4.77 2.58 9.60
CA GLU A 16 -5.32 1.34 9.03
C GLU A 16 -4.25 0.25 8.97
N LEU A 17 -3.08 0.52 8.39
CA LEU A 17 -2.00 -0.45 8.29
C LEU A 17 -1.32 -0.77 9.63
N GLY A 18 -1.58 0.00 10.70
CA GLY A 18 -1.08 -0.27 12.04
C GLY A 18 -1.85 -1.37 12.78
N ALA A 19 -3.02 -1.76 12.29
CA ALA A 19 -3.92 -2.70 12.94
C ALA A 19 -3.98 -4.08 12.25
N SER A 20 -4.59 -5.05 12.91
CA SER A 20 -4.96 -6.33 12.28
C SER A 20 -5.92 -6.09 11.10
N PRO A 21 -5.78 -6.79 9.95
CA PRO A 21 -4.89 -7.93 9.69
C PRO A 21 -3.50 -7.56 9.15
N TYR A 22 -3.10 -6.28 9.17
CA TYR A 22 -1.86 -5.80 8.56
C TYR A 22 -0.65 -5.80 9.52
N SER A 23 -0.91 -5.77 10.82
CA SER A 23 0.05 -6.03 11.90
C SER A 23 -0.30 -7.38 12.54
N ASP A 24 0.71 -8.22 12.74
CA ASP A 24 0.57 -9.58 13.27
C ASP A 24 0.48 -9.59 14.81
N GLU A 25 0.90 -8.52 15.49
CA GLU A 25 0.86 -8.40 16.96
C GLU A 25 -0.02 -7.21 17.39
N PRO A 26 -0.98 -7.40 18.31
CA PRO A 26 -1.71 -6.30 18.92
C PRO A 26 -0.82 -5.41 19.81
N GLY A 27 -1.01 -4.10 19.75
CA GLY A 27 -0.33 -3.16 20.64
C GLY A 27 1.09 -2.73 20.23
N LEU A 28 1.65 -3.32 19.17
CA LEU A 28 2.81 -2.77 18.46
C LEU A 28 2.70 -3.03 16.95
N LEU A 29 3.49 -2.30 16.16
CA LEU A 29 3.61 -2.59 14.73
C LEU A 29 4.60 -3.75 14.55
N PHE A 30 4.09 -4.94 14.25
CA PHE A 30 4.89 -6.11 13.92
C PHE A 30 4.43 -6.71 12.59
N ARG A 31 5.33 -6.74 11.62
CA ARG A 31 5.06 -7.24 10.27
C ARG A 31 6.31 -7.94 9.72
N PRO A 32 6.53 -9.21 10.06
CA PRO A 32 7.69 -9.96 9.57
C PRO A 32 7.60 -10.11 8.05
N TYR A 33 8.77 -10.13 7.39
CA TYR A 33 8.85 -10.35 5.95
C TYR A 33 8.23 -11.70 5.58
N LEU A 34 7.42 -11.72 4.53
CA LEU A 34 6.63 -12.88 4.07
C LEU A 34 5.60 -13.43 5.08
N GLY A 35 5.33 -12.72 6.18
CA GLY A 35 4.26 -13.04 7.12
C GLY A 35 2.85 -12.71 6.60
N GLY A 36 1.83 -13.07 7.37
CA GLY A 36 0.42 -12.82 7.03
C GLY A 36 0.11 -11.33 6.86
N GLY A 37 0.48 -10.52 7.84
CA GLY A 37 0.31 -9.07 7.78
C GLY A 37 1.14 -8.41 6.70
N HIS A 38 2.27 -8.99 6.29
CA HIS A 38 3.03 -8.51 5.14
C HIS A 38 2.24 -8.68 3.84
N GLY A 39 1.74 -9.89 3.57
CA GLY A 39 0.90 -10.16 2.39
C GLY A 39 -0.35 -9.28 2.34
N ALA A 40 -1.10 -9.23 3.45
CA ALA A 40 -2.29 -8.38 3.56
C ALA A 40 -1.98 -6.89 3.29
N THR A 41 -0.84 -6.40 3.76
CA THR A 41 -0.40 -5.02 3.51
C THR A 41 -0.10 -4.78 2.03
N LEU A 42 0.60 -5.71 1.37
CA LEU A 42 0.90 -5.59 -0.06
C LEU A 42 -0.39 -5.54 -0.90
N ASP A 43 -1.37 -6.39 -0.60
CA ASP A 43 -2.66 -6.41 -1.30
C ASP A 43 -3.43 -5.09 -1.14
N ARG A 44 -3.41 -4.53 0.08
CA ARG A 44 -4.06 -3.25 0.37
C ARG A 44 -3.38 -2.09 -0.35
N LEU A 45 -2.06 -2.04 -0.30
CA LEU A 45 -1.27 -1.03 -1.01
C LEU A 45 -1.47 -1.13 -2.53
N ALA A 46 -1.47 -2.34 -3.10
CA ALA A 46 -1.73 -2.55 -4.52
C ALA A 46 -3.11 -2.04 -4.94
N THR A 47 -4.11 -2.18 -4.06
CA THR A 47 -5.46 -1.63 -4.28
C THR A 47 -5.43 -0.10 -4.30
N TRP A 48 -4.80 0.55 -3.33
CA TRP A 48 -4.67 2.02 -3.33
C TRP A 48 -3.87 2.56 -4.52
N MET A 49 -2.85 1.83 -4.98
CA MET A 49 -2.11 2.18 -6.20
C MET A 49 -3.03 2.15 -7.42
N ARG A 50 -3.83 1.09 -7.58
CA ARG A 50 -4.81 0.99 -8.67
C ARG A 50 -5.88 2.08 -8.60
N GLU A 51 -6.43 2.35 -7.42
CA GLU A 51 -7.38 3.46 -7.20
C GLU A 51 -6.79 4.82 -7.55
N ALA A 52 -5.48 4.99 -7.34
CA ALA A 52 -4.75 6.20 -7.70
C ALA A 52 -4.39 6.28 -9.20
N GLY A 53 -4.72 5.27 -10.01
CA GLY A 53 -4.47 5.21 -11.45
C GLY A 53 -3.13 4.58 -11.86
N MET A 54 -2.44 3.88 -10.95
CA MET A 54 -1.20 3.18 -11.25
C MET A 54 -1.45 1.75 -11.74
N SER A 55 -0.54 1.20 -12.55
CA SER A 55 -0.35 -0.25 -12.62
C SER A 55 0.37 -0.72 -11.35
N ALA A 56 -0.02 -1.87 -10.80
CA ALA A 56 0.57 -2.42 -9.57
C ALA A 56 0.99 -3.88 -9.79
N ARG A 57 2.23 -4.22 -9.45
CA ARG A 57 2.76 -5.59 -9.56
C ARG A 57 3.78 -5.89 -8.47
N ILE A 58 3.95 -7.16 -8.16
CA ILE A 58 5.02 -7.66 -7.29
C ILE A 58 6.10 -8.30 -8.17
N ASP A 59 7.38 -7.99 -7.92
CA ASP A 59 8.49 -8.65 -8.62
C ASP A 59 8.95 -9.94 -7.92
N ALA A 60 9.94 -10.62 -8.51
CA ALA A 60 10.45 -11.88 -7.97
C ALA A 60 11.15 -11.73 -6.60
N ALA A 61 11.53 -10.52 -6.21
CA ALA A 61 12.14 -10.23 -4.92
C ALA A 61 11.11 -9.83 -3.86
N GLY A 62 9.81 -9.76 -4.20
CA GLY A 62 8.74 -9.39 -3.29
C GLY A 62 8.49 -7.89 -3.17
N ASN A 63 9.12 -7.06 -4.03
CA ASN A 63 8.85 -5.62 -4.01
C ASN A 63 7.51 -5.33 -4.68
N LEU A 64 6.68 -4.49 -4.05
CA LEU A 64 5.48 -3.94 -4.68
C LEU A 64 5.84 -2.67 -5.45
N LEU A 65 5.60 -2.69 -6.75
CA LEU A 65 5.82 -1.56 -7.65
C LEU A 65 4.48 -0.98 -8.09
N GLY A 66 4.25 0.29 -7.75
CA GLY A 66 3.18 1.11 -8.34
C GLY A 66 3.79 2.04 -9.40
N ARG A 67 3.28 1.98 -10.63
CA ARG A 67 3.81 2.81 -11.73
C ARG A 67 2.69 3.56 -12.45
N TYR A 68 2.91 4.86 -12.62
CA TYR A 68 2.22 5.63 -13.65
C TYR A 68 2.96 5.47 -14.97
N GLU A 69 2.23 5.11 -16.02
CA GLU A 69 2.82 5.04 -17.35
C GLU A 69 3.11 6.46 -17.86
N GLY A 70 4.23 6.61 -18.58
CA GLY A 70 4.55 7.85 -19.26
C GLY A 70 3.56 8.13 -20.39
N LEU A 71 3.35 9.42 -20.68
CA LEU A 71 2.46 9.83 -21.78
C LEU A 71 3.14 9.76 -23.15
N ALA A 72 4.47 9.70 -23.19
CA ALA A 72 5.27 9.61 -24.40
C ALA A 72 6.36 8.53 -24.22
N ALA A 73 6.66 7.82 -25.30
CA ALA A 73 7.79 6.91 -25.35
C ALA A 73 9.11 7.71 -25.39
N ASP A 74 10.14 7.21 -24.71
CA ASP A 74 11.53 7.71 -24.76
C ASP A 74 11.72 9.20 -24.40
N ALA A 75 10.86 9.75 -23.55
CA ALA A 75 10.94 11.13 -23.04
C ALA A 75 11.98 11.32 -21.94
#